data_AF-A0A6L9ZZ91-F1
#
_entry.id   AF-A0A6L9ZZ91-F1
#
_cell.length_a   1.000
_cell.length_b   1.000
_cell.length_c   1.000
_cell.angle_alpha   90.00
_cell.angle_beta   90.00
_cell.angle_gamma   90.00
#
_symmetry.space_group_name_H-M   'P 1'
#
loop_
_entity.id
_entity.type
_entity.pdbx_description
1 polymer ?
#
loop_
_entity_poly.entity_id
_entity_poly.type
_entity_poly.pdbx_seq_one_letter_code
_entity_poly.pdbx_strand_id
1 'polypeptide(L)'
;MAGKNYPLSDEERRQMDKIPNKYQNLPETNNNHKTPVPEQNDPPQGPNQISKFLSLLMVVSIILAPIMFTFYRIISSENSEVVQNGCNSLLEKIDRALEDEIDKEERSLFIEKINSEWYREEQNLDEQCSNIDGFDEKYNQLFWKSSLDQISSQEYEEATKTLCKITNRYEDFSEVENTLKEWIFNNTLSNKNKEKVIETLIQQNQSPNDCPAYSFNNEQNKNLLDQQKKLLSGQKNLQYDQEARNHVDEYRYEKAVESYCKITEGYASFDNIRKQLKEWLFEDNYSNSFNYDDQQKVMEKLKELKECPASPL
;
A
#
# COMPACT_ATOMS: atom_id res chain seq x y z
N MET A 1 39.43 51.03 -0.25
CA MET A 1 39.46 50.20 0.99
C MET A 1 38.45 49.10 0.78
N ALA A 2 38.86 47.93 0.29
CA ALA A 2 39.53 46.85 1.01
C ALA A 2 38.51 45.72 1.23
N GLY A 3 38.32 44.89 0.19
CA GLY A 3 37.72 43.57 0.35
C GLY A 3 38.68 42.73 1.19
N LYS A 4 38.20 42.26 2.34
CA LYS A 4 38.96 41.36 3.21
C LYS A 4 39.10 40.01 2.52
N ASN A 5 40.34 39.65 2.16
CA ASN A 5 40.71 38.28 1.85
C ASN A 5 40.73 37.47 3.15
N TYR A 6 39.94 36.41 3.22
CA TYR A 6 40.15 35.33 4.18
C TYR A 6 40.97 34.23 3.46
N PRO A 7 42.16 33.85 3.95
CA PRO A 7 42.88 32.71 3.39
C PRO A 7 42.23 31.39 3.84
N LEU A 8 41.94 30.49 2.88
CA LEU A 8 41.51 29.11 3.13
C LEU A 8 42.55 28.35 3.97
N SER A 9 42.05 27.43 4.79
CA SER A 9 42.83 26.56 5.69
C SER A 9 43.53 25.43 4.92
N ASP A 10 44.64 24.91 5.47
CA ASP A 10 45.43 23.83 4.84
C ASP A 10 44.68 22.49 4.71
N GLU A 11 43.54 22.34 5.40
CA GLU A 11 42.65 21.17 5.31
C GLU A 11 41.82 21.20 4.01
N GLU A 12 41.41 22.38 3.54
CA GLU A 12 40.63 22.57 2.31
C GLU A 12 41.50 22.38 1.05
N ARG A 13 42.81 22.57 1.16
CA ARG A 13 43.76 22.29 0.05
C ARG A 13 43.99 20.81 -0.20
N ARG A 14 43.84 19.93 0.79
CA ARG A 14 44.15 18.50 0.63
C ARG A 14 42.99 17.66 0.09
N GLN A 15 41.78 18.21 -0.02
CA GLN A 15 40.63 17.51 -0.60
C GLN A 15 40.38 17.79 -2.08
N MET A 16 41.07 18.76 -2.70
CA MET A 16 41.02 18.96 -4.17
C MET A 16 42.00 18.06 -4.96
N ASP A 17 42.88 17.31 -4.29
CA ASP A 17 43.91 16.46 -4.92
C ASP A 17 43.48 15.00 -5.20
N LYS A 18 42.18 14.71 -5.34
CA LYS A 18 41.68 13.36 -5.73
C LYS A 18 40.69 13.38 -6.91
N ILE A 19 41.00 14.13 -7.96
CA ILE A 19 40.32 14.00 -9.26
C ILE A 19 41.32 13.38 -10.27
N PRO A 20 41.03 12.21 -10.87
CA PRO A 20 41.92 11.61 -11.88
C PRO A 20 41.89 12.39 -13.19
N ASN A 21 43.07 12.84 -13.60
CA ASN A 21 43.37 13.57 -14.83
C ASN A 21 43.60 12.58 -15.99
N LYS A 22 42.75 12.59 -17.03
CA LYS A 22 42.99 11.80 -18.26
C LYS A 22 42.66 12.54 -19.54
N TYR A 23 43.10 13.79 -19.70
CA TYR A 23 43.33 14.39 -21.03
C TYR A 23 44.40 15.49 -20.93
N GLN A 24 45.66 15.08 -20.97
CA GLN A 24 46.78 15.96 -21.33
C GLN A 24 47.36 15.49 -22.67
N ASN A 25 47.75 16.49 -23.47
CA ASN A 25 48.57 16.43 -24.69
C ASN A 25 47.82 16.46 -26.04
N LEU A 26 47.31 17.63 -26.40
CA LEU A 26 47.51 18.14 -27.76
C LEU A 26 48.83 18.93 -27.78
N PRO A 27 49.76 18.71 -28.72
CA PRO A 27 50.82 19.64 -28.99
C PRO A 27 50.45 20.60 -30.13
N GLU A 28 50.78 21.87 -29.90
CA GLU A 28 50.72 22.99 -30.83
C GLU A 28 51.67 22.82 -32.03
N THR A 29 51.27 23.49 -33.11
CA THR A 29 51.96 23.67 -34.38
C THR A 29 53.39 24.21 -34.26
N ASN A 30 54.34 23.62 -34.99
CA ASN A 30 55.56 24.32 -35.40
C ASN A 30 55.98 23.94 -36.83
N ASN A 31 56.31 24.97 -37.61
CA ASN A 31 56.69 24.91 -39.02
C ASN A 31 58.17 24.54 -39.21
N ASN A 32 58.47 24.08 -40.42
CA ASN A 32 59.78 23.98 -41.10
C ASN A 32 60.44 22.58 -41.13
N HIS A 33 60.21 21.80 -42.20
CA HIS A 33 61.27 21.49 -43.17
C HIS A 33 60.79 20.64 -44.37
N LYS A 34 61.15 21.14 -45.57
CA LYS A 34 61.43 20.45 -46.85
C LYS A 34 60.36 19.53 -47.47
N THR A 35 59.77 20.05 -48.55
CA THR A 35 59.18 19.29 -49.67
C THR A 35 60.19 18.34 -50.32
N PRO A 36 59.74 17.14 -50.73
CA PRO A 36 60.12 16.56 -52.01
C PRO A 36 58.92 16.57 -52.98
N VAL A 37 59.24 16.82 -54.25
CA VAL A 37 58.37 16.79 -55.43
C VAL A 37 57.82 15.37 -55.65
N PRO A 38 56.60 15.19 -56.21
CA PRO A 38 55.86 13.93 -56.18
C PRO A 38 56.32 12.96 -57.26
N GLU A 39 56.27 11.66 -56.94
CA GLU A 39 56.31 10.59 -57.94
C GLU A 39 54.93 9.91 -57.98
N GLN A 40 54.50 9.68 -59.21
CA GLN A 40 53.18 9.32 -59.69
C GLN A 40 52.89 7.83 -59.43
N ASN A 41 51.61 7.48 -59.17
CA ASN A 41 50.86 6.33 -59.74
C ASN A 41 49.85 5.72 -58.75
N ASP A 42 48.55 6.06 -58.92
CA ASP A 42 47.47 5.11 -59.22
C ASP A 42 46.12 5.87 -59.35
N PRO A 43 45.21 5.49 -60.26
CA PRO A 43 43.93 6.17 -60.43
C PRO A 43 43.01 5.96 -59.20
N PRO A 44 42.10 6.91 -58.90
CA PRO A 44 41.23 6.79 -57.72
C PRO A 44 40.35 5.55 -57.86
N GLN A 45 40.50 4.59 -56.92
CA GLN A 45 39.52 3.52 -56.76
C GLN A 45 38.17 4.17 -56.45
N GLY A 46 37.22 4.06 -57.38
CA GLY A 46 35.84 4.44 -57.12
C GLY A 46 35.32 3.71 -55.87
N PRO A 47 34.31 4.25 -55.18
CA PRO A 47 33.90 3.74 -53.87
C PRO A 47 33.60 2.23 -53.93
N ASN A 48 34.23 1.48 -53.02
CA ASN A 48 34.01 0.04 -52.79
C ASN A 48 32.49 -0.25 -52.76
N GLN A 49 32.02 -1.35 -53.36
CA GLN A 49 30.61 -1.75 -53.32
C GLN A 49 30.00 -1.73 -51.90
N ILE A 50 30.78 -2.09 -50.88
CA ILE A 50 30.38 -2.04 -49.47
C ILE A 50 30.09 -0.60 -49.03
N SER A 51 30.90 0.38 -49.47
CA SER A 51 30.69 1.80 -49.15
C SER A 51 29.45 2.39 -49.86
N LYS A 52 29.17 1.95 -51.09
CA LYS A 52 27.93 2.32 -51.80
C LYS A 52 26.69 1.72 -51.14
N PHE A 53 26.79 0.48 -50.66
CA PHE A 53 25.72 -0.20 -49.93
C PHE A 53 25.44 0.47 -48.57
N LEU A 54 26.48 0.81 -47.81
CA LEU A 54 26.36 1.55 -46.54
C LEU A 54 25.82 2.97 -46.75
N SER A 55 26.26 3.65 -47.80
CA SER A 55 25.70 4.95 -48.21
C SER A 55 24.21 4.85 -48.56
N LEU A 56 23.80 3.79 -49.26
CA LEU A 56 22.40 3.56 -49.62
C LEU A 56 21.55 3.29 -48.37
N LEU A 57 22.06 2.48 -47.42
CA LEU A 57 21.40 2.21 -46.14
C LEU A 57 21.20 3.48 -45.30
N MET A 58 22.20 4.37 -45.26
CA MET A 58 22.11 5.67 -44.59
C MET A 58 21.06 6.58 -45.24
N VAL A 59 21.00 6.63 -46.57
CA VAL A 59 19.98 7.43 -47.27
C VAL A 59 18.59 6.84 -47.04
N VAL A 60 18.45 5.52 -47.07
CA VAL A 60 17.18 4.82 -46.79
C VAL A 60 16.74 5.03 -45.34
N SER A 61 17.65 5.02 -44.37
CA SER A 61 17.31 5.28 -42.96
C SER A 61 16.88 6.73 -42.71
N ILE A 62 17.52 7.70 -43.37
CA ILE A 62 17.13 9.12 -43.32
C ILE A 62 15.72 9.33 -43.91
N ILE A 63 15.32 8.54 -44.91
CA ILE A 63 13.99 8.62 -45.52
C ILE A 63 12.93 7.86 -44.68
N LEU A 64 13.29 6.71 -44.11
CA LEU A 64 12.36 5.89 -43.31
C LEU A 64 12.15 6.45 -41.90
N ALA A 65 13.13 7.13 -41.31
CA ALA A 65 13.02 7.74 -39.98
C ALA A 65 11.85 8.74 -39.86
N PRO A 66 11.66 9.72 -40.76
CA PRO A 66 10.51 10.63 -40.70
C PRO A 66 9.19 9.89 -40.95
N ILE A 67 9.18 8.88 -41.82
CA ILE A 67 7.98 8.07 -42.08
C ILE A 67 7.57 7.29 -40.82
N MET A 68 8.50 6.58 -40.18
CA MET A 68 8.27 5.89 -38.92
C MET A 68 7.87 6.86 -37.80
N PHE A 69 8.48 8.05 -37.74
CA PHE A 69 8.12 9.09 -36.78
C PHE A 69 6.69 9.62 -37.01
N THR A 70 6.27 9.80 -38.27
CA THR A 70 4.90 10.18 -38.60
C THR A 70 3.90 9.08 -38.30
N PHE A 71 4.21 7.82 -38.59
CA PHE A 71 3.35 6.68 -38.22
C PHE A 71 3.26 6.52 -36.70
N TYR A 72 4.36 6.66 -35.97
CA TYR A 72 4.36 6.68 -34.51
C TYR A 72 3.49 7.82 -33.97
N ARG A 73 3.58 9.03 -34.55
CA ARG A 73 2.71 10.15 -34.18
C ARG A 73 1.24 9.88 -34.47
N ILE A 74 0.90 9.31 -35.63
CA ILE A 74 -0.49 8.98 -36.00
C ILE A 74 -1.06 7.91 -35.07
N ILE A 75 -0.31 6.84 -34.80
CA ILE A 75 -0.71 5.79 -33.86
C ILE A 75 -0.85 6.37 -32.45
N SER A 76 0.06 7.27 -32.02
CA SER A 76 -0.06 7.95 -30.74
C SER A 76 -1.25 8.90 -30.67
N SER A 77 -1.59 9.59 -31.78
CA SER A 77 -2.72 10.51 -31.82
C SER A 77 -4.05 9.76 -31.82
N GLU A 78 -4.14 8.65 -32.54
CA GLU A 78 -5.33 7.80 -32.58
C GLU A 78 -5.57 7.13 -31.22
N ASN A 79 -4.52 6.63 -30.56
CA ASN A 79 -4.61 6.15 -29.19
C ASN A 79 -4.98 7.27 -28.20
N SER A 80 -4.48 8.50 -28.38
CA SER A 80 -4.84 9.63 -27.52
C SER A 80 -6.31 10.04 -27.68
N GLU A 81 -6.85 9.99 -28.90
CA GLU A 81 -8.25 10.34 -29.18
C GLU A 81 -9.21 9.28 -28.63
N VAL A 82 -8.85 7.99 -28.74
CA VAL A 82 -9.62 6.89 -28.13
C VAL A 82 -9.61 6.96 -26.61
N VAL A 83 -8.44 7.21 -25.98
CA VAL A 83 -8.33 7.38 -24.52
C VAL A 83 -9.12 8.61 -24.06
N GLN A 84 -9.02 9.73 -24.77
CA GLN A 84 -9.71 10.97 -24.41
C GLN A 84 -11.24 10.85 -24.57
N ASN A 85 -11.71 10.17 -25.62
CA ASN A 85 -13.14 9.84 -25.77
C ASN A 85 -13.62 8.88 -24.66
N GLY A 86 -12.77 7.93 -24.25
CA GLY A 86 -13.02 7.08 -23.09
C GLY A 86 -13.15 7.86 -21.78
N CYS A 87 -12.23 8.79 -21.52
CA CYS A 87 -12.24 9.65 -20.34
C CYS A 87 -13.47 10.57 -20.30
N ASN A 88 -13.84 11.18 -21.43
CA ASN A 88 -15.05 12.01 -21.53
C ASN A 88 -16.33 11.20 -21.27
N SER A 89 -16.42 10.00 -21.85
CA SER A 89 -17.56 9.09 -21.62
C SER A 89 -17.64 8.64 -20.16
N LEU A 90 -16.50 8.39 -19.52
CA LEU A 90 -16.45 8.01 -18.12
C LEU A 90 -16.88 9.17 -17.22
N LEU A 91 -16.40 10.39 -17.47
CA LEU A 91 -16.82 11.59 -16.74
C LEU A 91 -18.35 11.78 -16.80
N GLU A 92 -18.93 11.65 -17.99
CA GLU A 92 -20.38 11.76 -18.19
C GLU A 92 -21.16 10.69 -17.40
N LYS A 93 -20.60 9.48 -17.24
CA LYS A 93 -21.21 8.44 -16.40
C LYS A 93 -21.08 8.75 -14.91
N ILE A 94 -19.95 9.28 -14.47
CA ILE A 94 -19.73 9.70 -13.07
C ILE A 94 -20.69 10.84 -12.72
N ASP A 95 -20.81 11.84 -13.59
CA ASP A 95 -21.70 12.99 -13.37
C ASP A 95 -23.17 12.55 -13.26
N ARG A 96 -23.63 11.68 -14.17
CA ARG A 96 -24.96 11.07 -14.05
C ARG A 96 -25.11 10.27 -12.76
N ALA A 97 -24.10 9.50 -12.37
CA ALA A 97 -24.15 8.72 -11.14
C ALA A 97 -24.16 9.58 -9.86
N LEU A 98 -23.70 10.83 -9.95
CA LEU A 98 -23.76 11.80 -8.86
C LEU A 98 -25.09 12.57 -8.81
N GLU A 99 -25.71 12.80 -9.97
CA GLU A 99 -27.01 13.49 -10.14
C GLU A 99 -28.20 12.57 -9.89
N ASP A 100 -28.18 11.36 -10.45
CA ASP A 100 -29.19 10.35 -10.20
C ASP A 100 -28.96 9.78 -8.79
N GLU A 101 -29.99 9.80 -7.93
CA GLU A 101 -30.00 9.02 -6.69
C GLU A 101 -30.08 7.52 -7.03
N ILE A 102 -29.04 6.99 -7.68
CA ILE A 102 -28.95 5.58 -7.99
C ILE A 102 -28.84 4.82 -6.68
N ASP A 103 -29.48 3.66 -6.64
CA ASP A 103 -29.43 2.80 -5.47
C ASP A 103 -28.01 2.28 -5.21
N LYS A 104 -27.84 1.71 -4.02
CA LYS A 104 -26.56 1.26 -3.50
C LYS A 104 -25.92 0.15 -4.35
N GLU A 105 -26.74 -0.77 -4.88
CA GLU A 105 -26.25 -1.93 -5.63
C GLU A 105 -25.71 -1.47 -6.99
N GLU A 106 -26.48 -0.61 -7.69
CA GLU A 106 -26.07 -0.03 -8.96
C GLU A 106 -24.80 0.83 -8.82
N ARG A 107 -24.68 1.61 -7.74
CA ARG A 107 -23.48 2.43 -7.49
C ARG A 107 -22.24 1.58 -7.22
N SER A 108 -22.38 0.49 -6.47
CA SER A 108 -21.28 -0.42 -6.16
C SER A 108 -20.79 -1.15 -7.41
N LEU A 109 -21.72 -1.67 -8.22
CA LEU A 109 -21.41 -2.30 -9.52
C LEU A 109 -20.74 -1.31 -10.47
N PHE A 110 -21.18 -0.07 -10.49
CA PHE A 110 -20.58 0.98 -11.30
C PHE A 110 -19.12 1.26 -10.88
N ILE A 111 -18.86 1.40 -9.58
CA ILE A 111 -17.50 1.59 -9.06
C ILE A 111 -16.59 0.40 -9.38
N GLU A 112 -17.06 -0.83 -9.21
CA GLU A 112 -16.31 -2.03 -9.56
C GLU A 112 -15.95 -2.05 -11.04
N LYS A 113 -16.93 -1.73 -11.91
CA LYS A 113 -16.71 -1.62 -13.34
C LYS A 113 -15.64 -0.59 -13.67
N ILE A 114 -15.69 0.62 -13.07
CA ILE A 114 -14.65 1.63 -13.31
C ILE A 114 -13.28 1.11 -12.88
N ASN A 115 -13.17 0.50 -11.69
CA ASN A 115 -11.89 -0.07 -11.22
C ASN A 115 -11.34 -1.16 -12.16
N SER A 116 -12.22 -1.94 -12.81
CA SER A 116 -11.82 -2.98 -13.76
C SER A 116 -11.39 -2.43 -15.13
N GLU A 117 -12.03 -1.33 -15.58
CA GLU A 117 -11.78 -0.71 -16.88
C GLU A 117 -10.62 0.31 -16.82
N TRP A 118 -10.42 0.96 -15.68
CA TRP A 118 -9.46 2.04 -15.46
C TRP A 118 -8.57 1.69 -14.26
N TYR A 119 -7.42 1.10 -14.57
CA TYR A 119 -6.53 0.49 -13.57
C TYR A 119 -5.75 1.58 -12.82
N ARG A 120 -5.92 1.65 -11.50
CA ARG A 120 -5.36 2.73 -10.65
C ARG A 120 -4.03 2.38 -9.97
N GLU A 121 -3.42 1.23 -10.26
CA GLU A 121 -2.30 0.70 -9.45
C GLU A 121 -0.97 1.48 -9.57
N GLU A 122 -0.76 2.32 -10.58
CA GLU A 122 0.53 3.04 -10.73
C GLU A 122 0.40 4.53 -11.12
N GLN A 123 -0.75 4.97 -11.64
CA GLN A 123 -0.99 6.34 -12.09
C GLN A 123 -2.41 6.77 -11.72
N ASN A 124 -2.55 7.98 -11.14
CA ASN A 124 -3.86 8.53 -10.79
C ASN A 124 -4.73 8.71 -12.05
N LEU A 125 -6.06 8.80 -11.88
CA LEU A 125 -6.96 8.91 -13.02
C LEU A 125 -6.73 10.22 -13.80
N ASP A 126 -6.28 11.28 -13.14
CA ASP A 126 -5.91 12.53 -13.81
C ASP A 126 -4.73 12.33 -14.77
N GLU A 127 -3.76 11.44 -14.48
CA GLU A 127 -2.66 11.13 -15.40
C GLU A 127 -3.15 10.38 -16.63
N GLN A 128 -4.10 9.45 -16.45
CA GLN A 128 -4.75 8.72 -17.54
C GLN A 128 -5.67 9.62 -18.37
N CYS A 129 -6.26 10.63 -17.73
CA CYS A 129 -7.23 11.58 -18.31
C CYS A 129 -6.72 13.03 -18.22
N SER A 130 -5.48 13.27 -18.65
CA SER A 130 -4.72 14.51 -18.41
C SER A 130 -5.29 15.80 -19.01
N ASN A 131 -6.37 15.68 -19.80
CA ASN A 131 -7.07 16.81 -20.44
C ASN A 131 -8.44 17.10 -19.78
N ILE A 132 -8.77 16.43 -18.68
CA ILE A 132 -10.03 16.61 -17.95
C ILE A 132 -9.71 17.09 -16.53
N ASP A 133 -9.97 18.37 -16.27
CA ASP A 133 -9.80 18.96 -14.94
C ASP A 133 -10.83 18.39 -13.95
N GLY A 134 -10.39 18.09 -12.72
CA GLY A 134 -11.26 17.67 -11.62
C GLY A 134 -11.80 16.24 -11.74
N PHE A 135 -11.18 15.40 -12.59
CA PHE A 135 -11.63 14.03 -12.81
C PHE A 135 -11.48 13.17 -11.55
N ASP A 136 -10.28 13.17 -10.94
CA ASP A 136 -10.03 12.42 -9.70
C ASP A 136 -10.92 12.90 -8.55
N GLU A 137 -11.23 14.19 -8.51
CA GLU A 137 -12.11 14.80 -7.50
C GLU A 137 -13.56 14.29 -7.61
N LYS A 138 -14.17 14.37 -8.80
CA LYS A 138 -15.53 13.85 -9.04
C LYS A 138 -15.62 12.34 -8.80
N TYR A 139 -14.60 11.61 -9.20
CA TYR A 139 -14.51 10.17 -8.94
C TYR A 139 -14.42 9.88 -7.44
N ASN A 140 -13.56 10.59 -6.70
CA ASN A 140 -13.45 10.47 -5.26
C ASN A 140 -14.76 10.85 -4.54
N GLN A 141 -15.50 11.84 -5.03
CA GLN A 141 -16.82 12.21 -4.50
C GLN A 141 -17.85 11.08 -4.66
N LEU A 142 -17.86 10.38 -5.81
CA LEU A 142 -18.70 9.21 -6.03
C LEU A 142 -18.34 8.08 -5.06
N PHE A 143 -17.04 7.84 -4.83
CA PHE A 143 -16.55 6.86 -3.86
C PHE A 143 -16.99 7.20 -2.44
N TRP A 144 -16.83 8.47 -2.05
CA TRP A 144 -17.25 8.95 -0.74
C TRP A 144 -18.73 8.69 -0.52
N LYS A 145 -19.61 9.15 -1.43
CA LYS A 145 -21.05 8.91 -1.34
C LYS A 145 -21.38 7.42 -1.26
N SER A 146 -20.75 6.58 -2.08
CA SER A 146 -20.95 5.12 -2.04
C SER A 146 -20.56 4.49 -0.70
N SER A 147 -19.46 4.96 -0.11
CA SER A 147 -19.01 4.46 1.19
C SER A 147 -19.98 4.80 2.32
N LEU A 148 -20.66 5.96 2.26
CA LEU A 148 -21.68 6.35 3.25
C LEU A 148 -22.89 5.41 3.23
N ASP A 149 -23.25 4.91 2.05
CA ASP A 149 -24.33 3.93 1.88
C ASP A 149 -23.95 2.51 2.40
N GLN A 150 -22.65 2.25 2.58
CA GLN A 150 -22.07 1.02 3.14
C GLN A 150 -21.90 1.06 4.68
N ILE A 151 -22.37 2.11 5.37
CA ILE A 151 -22.21 2.28 6.83
C ILE A 151 -23.16 1.41 7.66
N SER A 152 -23.95 0.52 7.03
CA SER A 152 -24.75 -0.44 7.79
C SER A 152 -23.84 -1.31 8.66
N SER A 153 -24.39 -1.80 9.77
CA SER A 153 -23.58 -2.46 10.80
C SER A 153 -22.77 -3.68 10.31
N GLN A 154 -23.09 -4.19 9.12
CA GLN A 154 -22.54 -5.40 8.52
C GLN A 154 -21.47 -5.11 7.44
N GLU A 155 -21.37 -3.88 6.92
CA GLU A 155 -20.64 -3.57 5.68
C GLU A 155 -19.44 -2.61 5.89
N TYR A 156 -19.01 -2.39 7.13
CA TYR A 156 -17.87 -1.51 7.45
C TYR A 156 -16.56 -1.89 6.75
N GLU A 157 -16.35 -3.17 6.46
CA GLU A 157 -15.14 -3.63 5.75
C GLU A 157 -15.12 -3.11 4.32
N GLU A 158 -16.25 -3.18 3.62
CA GLU A 158 -16.40 -2.66 2.25
C GLU A 158 -16.28 -1.14 2.27
N ALA A 159 -16.93 -0.48 3.23
CA ALA A 159 -16.84 0.97 3.39
C ALA A 159 -15.39 1.42 3.63
N THR A 160 -14.66 0.72 4.51
CA THR A 160 -13.24 1.00 4.80
C THR A 160 -12.37 0.84 3.55
N LYS A 161 -12.56 -0.26 2.78
CA LYS A 161 -11.84 -0.49 1.52
C LYS A 161 -12.11 0.62 0.50
N THR A 162 -13.36 1.07 0.42
CA THR A 162 -13.78 2.15 -0.48
C THR A 162 -13.15 3.48 -0.06
N LEU A 163 -13.22 3.84 1.22
CA LEU A 163 -12.61 5.05 1.76
C LEU A 163 -11.09 5.09 1.57
N CYS A 164 -10.42 3.95 1.74
CA CYS A 164 -8.97 3.85 1.51
C CYS A 164 -8.53 4.03 0.06
N LYS A 165 -9.47 4.00 -0.90
CA LYS A 165 -9.17 4.33 -2.30
C LYS A 165 -9.26 5.84 -2.59
N ILE A 166 -9.85 6.63 -1.70
CA ILE A 166 -9.94 8.09 -1.87
C ILE A 166 -8.56 8.72 -1.68
N THR A 167 -8.17 9.59 -2.60
CA THR A 167 -6.87 10.27 -2.59
C THR A 167 -6.95 11.61 -1.84
N ASN A 168 -5.80 12.16 -1.46
CA ASN A 168 -5.72 13.47 -0.80
C ASN A 168 -6.09 14.68 -1.69
N ARG A 169 -6.42 14.44 -2.96
CA ARG A 169 -6.93 15.47 -3.89
C ARG A 169 -8.43 15.73 -3.71
N TYR A 170 -9.13 14.87 -2.97
CA TYR A 170 -10.52 15.14 -2.63
C TYR A 170 -10.63 16.37 -1.73
N GLU A 171 -11.51 17.32 -2.07
CA GLU A 171 -11.68 18.58 -1.33
C GLU A 171 -11.93 18.35 0.17
N ASP A 172 -12.70 17.31 0.50
CA ASP A 172 -13.03 16.93 1.88
C ASP A 172 -12.23 15.71 2.36
N PHE A 173 -11.00 15.52 1.87
CA PHE A 173 -10.15 14.41 2.33
C PHE A 173 -9.95 14.39 3.86
N SER A 174 -9.91 15.58 4.48
CA SER A 174 -9.85 15.67 5.94
C SER A 174 -11.07 15.03 6.63
N GLU A 175 -12.24 15.06 6.00
CA GLU A 175 -13.45 14.38 6.48
C GLU A 175 -13.28 12.86 6.38
N VAL A 176 -12.72 12.36 5.28
CA VAL A 176 -12.39 10.92 5.11
C VAL A 176 -11.46 10.45 6.23
N GLU A 177 -10.37 11.19 6.49
CA GLU A 177 -9.46 10.87 7.60
C GLU A 177 -10.18 10.85 8.95
N ASN A 178 -11.04 11.85 9.18
CA ASN A 178 -11.77 11.98 10.43
C ASN A 178 -12.75 10.81 10.59
N THR A 179 -13.52 10.44 9.56
CA THR A 179 -14.44 9.30 9.63
C THR A 179 -13.71 8.00 9.97
N LEU A 180 -12.58 7.70 9.33
CA LEU A 180 -11.80 6.50 9.67
C LEU A 180 -11.26 6.56 11.11
N LYS A 181 -10.77 7.72 11.56
CA LYS A 181 -10.36 7.93 12.96
C LYS A 181 -11.54 7.71 13.91
N GLU A 182 -12.70 8.29 13.65
CA GLU A 182 -13.88 8.14 14.51
C GLU A 182 -14.32 6.67 14.61
N TRP A 183 -14.26 5.91 13.52
CA TRP A 183 -14.59 4.48 13.54
C TRP A 183 -13.66 3.68 14.46
N ILE A 184 -12.38 4.01 14.48
CA ILE A 184 -11.37 3.34 15.32
C ILE A 184 -11.48 3.82 16.78
N PHE A 185 -11.58 5.12 17.01
CA PHE A 185 -11.36 5.74 18.31
C PHE A 185 -12.64 6.07 19.09
N ASN A 186 -13.74 6.41 18.40
CA ASN A 186 -14.97 6.82 19.07
C ASN A 186 -15.92 5.64 19.33
N ASN A 187 -16.90 5.82 20.21
CA ASN A 187 -17.90 4.79 20.53
C ASN A 187 -18.99 4.64 19.45
N THR A 188 -18.75 5.17 18.25
CA THR A 188 -19.66 5.08 17.10
C THR A 188 -19.87 3.63 16.68
N LEU A 189 -18.83 2.79 16.79
CA LEU A 189 -18.87 1.38 16.41
C LEU A 189 -18.82 0.44 17.61
N SER A 190 -19.49 -0.71 17.48
CA SER A 190 -19.29 -1.84 18.40
C SER A 190 -17.85 -2.35 18.33
N ASN A 191 -17.33 -2.90 19.42
CA ASN A 191 -15.96 -3.45 19.46
C ASN A 191 -15.68 -4.48 18.34
N LYS A 192 -16.68 -5.28 17.97
CA LYS A 192 -16.58 -6.24 16.85
C LYS A 192 -16.38 -5.54 15.50
N ASN A 193 -17.09 -4.44 15.28
CA ASN A 193 -16.98 -3.69 14.02
C ASN A 193 -15.69 -2.88 13.98
N LYS A 194 -15.26 -2.31 15.11
CA LYS A 194 -13.93 -1.69 15.25
C LYS A 194 -12.81 -2.63 14.87
N GLU A 195 -12.85 -3.86 15.36
CA GLU A 195 -11.86 -4.89 15.03
C GLU A 195 -11.81 -5.15 13.53
N LYS A 196 -12.97 -5.33 12.87
CA LYS A 196 -13.02 -5.49 11.41
C LYS A 196 -12.39 -4.31 10.67
N VAL A 197 -12.70 -3.08 11.06
CA VAL A 197 -12.12 -1.86 10.45
C VAL A 197 -10.60 -1.85 10.64
N ILE A 198 -10.12 -2.09 11.86
CA ILE A 198 -8.69 -2.15 12.19
C ILE A 198 -7.97 -3.23 11.38
N GLU A 199 -8.53 -4.43 11.29
CA GLU A 199 -7.97 -5.54 10.51
C GLU A 199 -7.91 -5.19 9.02
N THR A 200 -8.97 -4.59 8.49
CA THR A 200 -9.04 -4.15 7.09
C THR A 200 -7.97 -3.11 6.79
N LEU A 201 -7.80 -2.10 7.66
CA LEU A 201 -6.76 -1.08 7.50
C LEU A 201 -5.36 -1.68 7.54
N ILE A 202 -5.10 -2.61 8.47
CA ILE A 202 -3.81 -3.32 8.53
C ILE A 202 -3.55 -4.10 7.24
N GLN A 203 -4.56 -4.83 6.72
CA GLN A 203 -4.42 -5.60 5.50
C GLN A 203 -4.16 -4.71 4.27
N GLN A 204 -4.89 -3.60 4.14
CA GLN A 204 -4.67 -2.64 3.05
C GLN A 204 -3.25 -2.08 3.10
N ASN A 205 -2.77 -1.69 4.28
CA ASN A 205 -1.44 -1.10 4.44
C ASN A 205 -0.28 -2.09 4.37
N GLN A 206 -0.55 -3.39 4.44
CA GLN A 206 0.42 -4.46 4.15
C GLN A 206 0.48 -4.82 2.66
N SER A 207 -0.49 -4.36 1.88
CA SER A 207 -0.47 -4.44 0.42
C SER A 207 0.39 -3.29 -0.16
N PRO A 208 0.75 -3.34 -1.46
CA PRO A 208 1.45 -2.23 -2.12
C PRO A 208 0.73 -0.88 -2.03
N ASN A 209 -0.58 -0.91 -1.76
CA ASN A 209 -1.45 0.26 -1.75
C ASN A 209 -1.78 0.67 -0.31
N ASP A 210 -0.93 1.52 0.27
CA ASP A 210 -1.16 2.14 1.58
C ASP A 210 -2.41 3.04 1.52
N CYS A 211 -3.30 2.91 2.50
CA CYS A 211 -4.51 3.70 2.66
C CYS A 211 -4.11 5.17 2.92
N PRO A 212 -4.36 6.11 2.00
CA PRO A 212 -3.85 7.48 2.13
C PRO A 212 -4.35 8.17 3.39
N ALA A 213 -5.63 7.96 3.73
CA ALA A 213 -6.28 8.59 4.88
C ALA A 213 -5.83 8.01 6.23
N TYR A 214 -5.21 6.84 6.22
CA TYR A 214 -4.71 6.17 7.43
C TYR A 214 -3.41 5.42 7.15
N SER A 215 -2.44 6.14 6.59
CA SER A 215 -1.18 5.58 6.12
C SER A 215 -0.31 5.05 7.26
N PHE A 216 0.32 3.88 7.07
CA PHE A 216 1.30 3.31 8.02
C PHE A 216 2.70 3.89 7.88
N ASN A 217 2.95 4.65 6.80
CA ASN A 217 4.16 5.46 6.68
C ASN A 217 4.22 6.55 7.76
N ASN A 218 3.07 6.90 8.36
CA ASN A 218 3.01 7.68 9.59
C ASN A 218 3.13 6.75 10.82
N GLU A 219 4.26 6.84 11.53
CA GLU A 219 4.54 6.03 12.71
C GLU A 219 3.50 6.23 13.84
N GLN A 220 2.91 7.42 13.95
CA GLN A 220 1.85 7.69 14.92
C GLN A 220 0.59 6.86 14.61
N ASN A 221 0.17 6.81 13.34
CA ASN A 221 -1.00 6.04 12.92
C ASN A 221 -0.82 4.54 13.19
N LYS A 222 0.38 4.01 12.89
CA LYS A 222 0.75 2.61 13.16
C LYS A 222 0.69 2.31 14.67
N ASN A 223 1.36 3.13 15.47
CA ASN A 223 1.39 2.96 16.93
C ASN A 223 -0.02 3.06 17.54
N LEU A 224 -0.85 3.98 17.06
CA LEU A 224 -2.23 4.14 17.52
C LEU A 224 -3.09 2.92 17.22
N LEU A 225 -3.01 2.34 16.02
CA LEU A 225 -3.74 1.12 15.68
C LEU A 225 -3.28 -0.09 16.50
N ASP A 226 -1.97 -0.25 16.67
CA ASP A 226 -1.42 -1.32 17.50
C ASP A 226 -1.89 -1.21 18.95
N GLN A 227 -1.96 0.01 19.50
CA GLN A 227 -2.52 0.27 20.83
C GLN A 227 -4.01 -0.07 20.90
N GLN A 228 -4.82 0.36 19.94
CA GLN A 228 -6.25 0.05 19.93
C GLN A 228 -6.54 -1.43 19.78
N LYS A 229 -5.78 -2.14 18.94
CA LYS A 229 -5.87 -3.59 18.81
C LYS A 229 -5.56 -4.29 20.14
N LYS A 230 -4.53 -3.85 20.85
CA LYS A 230 -4.20 -4.37 22.20
C LYS A 230 -5.31 -4.09 23.21
N LEU A 231 -5.91 -2.89 23.20
CA LEU A 231 -7.01 -2.53 24.09
C LEU A 231 -8.25 -3.41 23.85
N LEU A 232 -8.66 -3.58 22.59
CA LEU A 232 -9.79 -4.44 22.22
C LEU A 232 -9.55 -5.91 22.61
N SER A 233 -8.34 -6.43 22.36
CA SER A 233 -7.98 -7.78 22.81
C SER A 233 -8.00 -7.89 24.34
N GLY A 234 -7.49 -6.90 25.06
CA GLY A 234 -7.52 -6.87 26.52
C GLY A 234 -8.95 -6.87 27.09
N GLN A 235 -9.86 -6.09 26.49
CA GLN A 235 -11.27 -6.06 26.89
C GLN A 235 -11.97 -7.40 26.66
N LYS A 236 -11.73 -8.04 25.50
CA LYS A 236 -12.26 -9.39 25.23
C LYS A 236 -11.73 -10.42 26.22
N ASN A 237 -10.43 -10.39 26.48
CA ASN A 237 -9.81 -11.30 27.44
C ASN A 237 -10.39 -11.13 28.84
N LEU A 238 -10.64 -9.89 29.27
CA LEU A 238 -11.32 -9.59 30.53
C LEU A 238 -12.75 -10.16 30.57
N GLN A 239 -13.51 -9.99 29.48
CA GLN A 239 -14.85 -10.53 29.37
C GLN A 239 -14.84 -12.07 29.47
N TYR A 240 -13.95 -12.75 28.74
CA TYR A 240 -13.83 -14.20 28.78
C TYR A 240 -13.38 -14.72 30.16
N ASP A 241 -12.47 -14.01 30.84
CA ASP A 241 -12.04 -14.33 32.21
C ASP A 241 -13.24 -14.25 33.17
N GLN A 242 -14.04 -13.20 33.06
CA GLN A 242 -15.24 -13.04 33.88
C GLN A 242 -16.32 -14.10 33.58
N GLU A 243 -16.58 -14.39 32.29
CA GLU A 243 -17.49 -15.47 31.88
C GLU A 243 -17.04 -16.83 32.43
N ALA A 244 -15.74 -17.13 32.34
CA ALA A 244 -15.20 -18.37 32.86
C ALA A 244 -15.35 -18.47 34.38
N ARG A 245 -15.06 -17.40 35.13
CA ARG A 245 -15.27 -17.37 36.59
C ARG A 245 -16.74 -17.58 36.96
N ASN A 246 -17.67 -16.94 36.27
CA ASN A 246 -19.11 -17.16 36.49
C ASN A 246 -19.49 -18.63 36.26
N HIS A 247 -18.95 -19.27 35.22
CA HIS A 247 -19.17 -20.69 34.97
C HIS A 247 -18.55 -21.59 36.05
N VAL A 248 -17.40 -21.21 36.62
CA VAL A 248 -16.80 -21.90 37.77
C VAL A 248 -17.73 -21.82 38.99
N ASP A 249 -18.25 -20.63 39.30
CA ASP A 249 -19.17 -20.41 40.43
C ASP A 249 -20.47 -21.20 40.28
N GLU A 250 -20.90 -21.48 39.05
CA GLU A 250 -22.06 -22.31 38.71
C GLU A 250 -21.75 -23.81 38.57
N TYR A 251 -20.53 -24.26 38.86
CA TYR A 251 -20.07 -25.65 38.67
C TYR A 251 -20.16 -26.15 37.21
N ARG A 252 -20.08 -25.24 36.23
CA ARG A 252 -20.12 -25.50 34.78
C ARG A 252 -18.72 -25.49 34.16
N TYR A 253 -17.85 -26.36 34.63
CA TYR A 253 -16.42 -26.36 34.30
C TYR A 253 -16.10 -26.48 32.80
N GLU A 254 -16.87 -27.28 32.03
CA GLU A 254 -16.69 -27.39 30.58
C GLU A 254 -16.84 -26.03 29.89
N LYS A 255 -17.84 -25.24 30.30
CA LYS A 255 -18.06 -23.90 29.76
C LYS A 255 -17.01 -22.90 30.24
N ALA A 256 -16.54 -23.06 31.47
CA ALA A 256 -15.42 -22.26 31.97
C ALA A 256 -14.16 -22.48 31.15
N VAL A 257 -13.86 -23.74 30.79
CA VAL A 257 -12.76 -24.11 29.89
C VAL A 257 -12.97 -23.45 28.53
N GLU A 258 -14.15 -23.58 27.91
CA GLU A 258 -14.44 -22.94 26.62
C GLU A 258 -14.17 -21.42 26.63
N SER A 259 -14.55 -20.72 27.70
CA SER A 259 -14.31 -19.28 27.83
C SER A 259 -12.83 -18.98 28.07
N TYR A 260 -12.15 -19.66 29.00
CA TYR A 260 -10.71 -19.47 29.21
C TYR A 260 -9.89 -19.78 27.96
N CYS A 261 -10.30 -20.75 27.13
CA CYS A 261 -9.57 -21.07 25.92
C CYS A 261 -9.60 -19.97 24.85
N LYS A 262 -10.52 -19.00 24.96
CA LYS A 262 -10.58 -17.84 24.06
C LYS A 262 -9.59 -16.72 24.45
N ILE A 263 -8.95 -16.84 25.62
CA ILE A 263 -8.02 -15.82 26.13
C ILE A 263 -6.64 -15.99 25.50
N THR A 264 -6.06 -14.89 25.03
CA THR A 264 -4.76 -14.87 24.37
C THR A 264 -3.58 -14.73 25.34
N GLU A 265 -2.40 -15.24 24.95
CA GLU A 265 -1.18 -15.28 25.79
C GLU A 265 -0.72 -13.93 26.31
N GLY A 266 -0.96 -12.85 25.55
CA GLY A 266 -0.60 -11.49 25.94
C GLY A 266 -1.46 -10.90 27.07
N TYR A 267 -2.47 -11.61 27.59
CA TYR A 267 -3.29 -11.15 28.70
C TYR A 267 -2.55 -11.25 30.04
N ALA A 268 -2.63 -10.21 30.87
CA ALA A 268 -1.89 -10.15 32.14
C ALA A 268 -2.21 -11.32 33.09
N SER A 269 -3.43 -11.86 33.08
CA SER A 269 -3.82 -13.01 33.91
C SER A 269 -3.66 -14.35 33.20
N PHE A 270 -3.08 -14.40 31.99
CA PHE A 270 -2.96 -15.61 31.20
C PHE A 270 -2.21 -16.72 31.95
N ASP A 271 -1.11 -16.38 32.62
CA ASP A 271 -0.34 -17.34 33.43
C ASP A 271 -1.17 -17.91 34.59
N ASN A 272 -2.01 -17.09 35.22
CA ASN A 272 -2.90 -17.53 36.28
C ASN A 272 -3.97 -18.47 35.74
N ILE A 273 -4.55 -18.17 34.58
CA ILE A 273 -5.55 -19.03 33.90
C ILE A 273 -4.92 -20.37 33.53
N ARG A 274 -3.71 -20.35 32.95
CA ARG A 274 -2.95 -21.56 32.62
C ARG A 274 -2.66 -22.39 33.87
N LYS A 275 -2.31 -21.75 34.98
CA LYS A 275 -2.11 -22.42 36.27
C LYS A 275 -3.41 -23.05 36.78
N GLN A 276 -4.51 -22.30 36.77
CA GLN A 276 -5.83 -22.78 37.20
C GLN A 276 -6.27 -24.04 36.44
N LEU A 277 -6.08 -24.05 35.11
CA LEU A 277 -6.43 -25.19 34.27
C LEU A 277 -5.51 -26.40 34.54
N LYS A 278 -4.23 -26.18 34.86
CA LYS A 278 -3.31 -27.26 35.30
C LYS A 278 -3.69 -27.82 36.66
N GLU A 279 -4.05 -26.97 37.61
CA GLU A 279 -4.54 -27.38 38.93
C GLU A 279 -5.75 -28.31 38.81
N TRP A 280 -6.70 -28.00 37.91
CA TRP A 280 -7.84 -28.87 37.62
C TRP A 280 -7.48 -30.23 37.02
N LEU A 281 -6.34 -30.35 36.34
CA LEU A 281 -5.94 -31.57 35.63
C LEU A 281 -4.98 -32.47 36.42
N PHE A 282 -4.09 -31.88 37.23
CA PHE A 282 -2.88 -32.59 37.68
C PHE A 282 -2.48 -32.39 39.14
N GLU A 283 -3.09 -31.47 39.90
CA GLU A 283 -2.70 -31.29 41.29
C GLU A 283 -3.45 -32.25 42.23
N ASP A 284 -2.82 -33.41 42.45
CA ASP A 284 -3.25 -34.50 43.36
C ASP A 284 -3.23 -34.15 44.87
N ASN A 285 -2.86 -32.92 45.26
CA ASN A 285 -2.62 -32.58 46.67
C ASN A 285 -3.73 -31.74 47.30
N TYR A 286 -4.71 -32.46 47.88
CA TYR A 286 -5.44 -32.15 49.11
C TYR A 286 -5.62 -30.66 49.51
N SER A 287 -6.74 -30.08 49.04
CA SER A 287 -7.62 -29.24 49.87
C SER A 287 -8.98 -29.03 49.17
N ASN A 288 -9.90 -29.98 49.33
CA ASN A 288 -11.35 -29.75 49.52
C ASN A 288 -12.23 -29.00 48.49
N SER A 289 -11.90 -28.81 47.20
CA SER A 289 -12.87 -28.15 46.30
C SER A 289 -13.23 -28.78 44.96
N PHE A 290 -12.51 -29.78 44.44
CA PHE A 290 -12.82 -30.34 43.10
C PHE A 290 -12.83 -31.87 43.10
N ASN A 291 -13.92 -32.46 42.58
CA ASN A 291 -14.14 -33.91 42.49
C ASN A 291 -13.57 -34.46 41.17
N TYR A 292 -13.19 -35.75 41.15
CA TYR A 292 -12.70 -36.49 39.97
C TYR A 292 -13.59 -36.28 38.73
N ASP A 293 -14.91 -36.24 38.92
CA ASP A 293 -15.87 -36.01 37.83
C ASP A 293 -15.66 -34.67 37.12
N ASP A 294 -15.29 -33.62 37.86
CA ASP A 294 -15.05 -32.29 37.26
C ASP A 294 -13.73 -32.25 36.49
N GLN A 295 -12.72 -32.99 36.95
CA GLN A 295 -11.46 -33.18 36.21
C GLN A 295 -11.70 -33.91 34.88
N GLN A 296 -12.55 -34.95 34.89
CA GLN A 296 -12.93 -35.67 33.67
C GLN A 296 -13.63 -34.76 32.67
N LYS A 297 -14.60 -33.94 33.12
CA LYS A 297 -15.29 -32.96 32.27
C LYS A 297 -14.32 -31.97 31.62
N VAL A 298 -13.38 -31.43 32.39
CA VAL A 298 -12.34 -30.52 31.87
C VAL A 298 -11.47 -31.23 30.83
N MET A 299 -11.03 -32.46 31.11
CA MET A 299 -10.20 -33.25 30.19
C MET A 299 -10.94 -33.59 28.89
N GLU A 300 -12.20 -34.00 28.96
CA GLU A 300 -13.03 -34.29 27.79
C GLU A 300 -13.19 -33.03 26.92
N LYS A 301 -13.51 -31.89 27.53
CA LYS A 301 -13.66 -30.64 26.79
C LYS A 301 -12.36 -30.18 26.13
N LEU A 302 -11.23 -30.29 26.83
CA LEU A 302 -9.92 -29.96 26.25
C LEU A 302 -9.55 -30.85 25.07
N LYS A 303 -9.90 -32.15 25.11
CA LYS A 303 -9.72 -33.06 23.96
C LYS A 303 -10.55 -32.63 22.75
N GLU A 304 -11.78 -32.15 22.97
CA GLU A 304 -12.64 -31.62 21.89
C GLU A 304 -12.05 -30.35 21.26
N LEU A 305 -11.51 -29.45 22.09
CA LEU A 305 -10.99 -28.15 21.65
C LEU A 305 -9.62 -28.23 20.95
N LYS A 306 -8.96 -29.40 20.96
CA LYS A 306 -7.63 -29.71 20.38
C LYS A 306 -6.45 -28.97 21.01
N GLU A 307 -6.51 -27.65 21.16
CA GLU A 307 -5.50 -26.84 21.84
C GLU A 307 -6.16 -25.68 22.61
N CYS A 308 -5.72 -25.46 23.84
CA CYS A 308 -6.15 -24.38 24.71
C CYS A 308 -4.91 -23.75 25.34
N PRO A 309 -4.96 -22.48 25.81
CA PRO A 309 -3.91 -21.89 26.66
C PRO A 309 -3.51 -22.73 27.87
N ALA A 310 -4.34 -23.70 28.26
CA ALA A 310 -3.90 -24.86 29.02
C ALA A 310 -3.20 -25.90 28.14
N SER A 311 -1.88 -25.78 28.09
CA SER A 311 -0.89 -26.87 28.16
C SER A 311 0.14 -26.81 27.01
N PRO A 312 1.44 -26.66 27.31
CA PRO A 312 2.42 -27.40 26.54
C PRO A 312 2.26 -28.88 26.92
N LEU A 313 1.74 -29.66 25.96
CA LEU A 313 1.60 -31.12 25.88
C LEU A 313 1.87 -31.95 27.14
#